data_AF-A0AA39S1R9-F1
#
_entry.id   AF-A0AA39S1R9-F1
#
_cell.length_a   1.000
_cell.length_b   1.000
_cell.length_c   1.000
_cell.angle_alpha   90.00
_cell.angle_beta   90.00
_cell.angle_gamma   90.00
#
_symmetry.space_group_name_H-M   'P 1'
#
loop_
_entity.id
_entity.type
_entity.pdbx_description
1 polymer ?
#
loop_
_entity_poly.entity_id
_entity_poly.type
_entity_poly.pdbx_seq_one_letter_code
_entity_poly.pdbx_strand_id
1 'polypeptide(L)'
;MRIKDSTSFREWVLATGDGKLPTVRLEEEKESSWIEIPEDLLIPVGENHIQNIVASTYPDIRTKYMEHEFLRQRAILTPKNDIVDEVNSYVLSEIPGEKITYLSSDSICKAS
;
A
#
# COMPACT_ATOMS: atom_id res chain seq x y z
N MET A 1 -1.13 6.68 2.55
CA MET A 1 -2.59 6.96 2.61
C MET A 1 -3.06 7.01 4.06
N ARG A 2 -3.60 8.14 4.52
CA ARG A 2 -4.20 8.27 5.86
C ARG A 2 -5.60 8.85 5.69
N ILE A 3 -6.61 8.09 6.10
CA ILE A 3 -8.00 8.54 6.07
C ILE A 3 -8.13 9.66 7.10
N LYS A 4 -8.44 10.88 6.63
CA LYS A 4 -8.54 12.07 7.47
C LYS A 4 -9.86 12.09 8.26
N ASP A 5 -10.92 11.51 7.69
CA ASP A 5 -12.23 11.37 8.32
C ASP A 5 -12.75 9.92 8.23
N SER A 6 -12.76 9.22 9.36
CA SER A 6 -13.22 7.83 9.43
C SER A 6 -14.72 7.67 9.17
N THR A 7 -15.52 8.73 9.31
CA THR A 7 -16.97 8.70 9.08
C THR A 7 -17.25 8.76 7.59
N SER A 8 -16.65 9.73 6.90
CA SER A 8 -16.82 9.89 5.45
C SER A 8 -16.35 8.67 4.67
N PHE A 9 -15.22 8.06 5.06
CA PHE A 9 -14.76 6.82 4.44
C PHE A 9 -15.76 5.66 4.66
N ARG A 10 -16.28 5.52 5.88
CA ARG A 10 -17.25 4.47 6.20
C ARG A 10 -18.54 4.63 5.40
N GLU A 11 -19.06 5.85 5.31
CA GLU A 11 -20.26 6.16 4.53
C GLU A 11 -20.04 5.88 3.05
N TRP A 12 -18.88 6.26 2.50
CA TRP A 12 -18.51 5.95 1.12
C TRP A 12 -18.45 4.44 0.87
N VAL A 13 -17.76 3.66 1.71
CA VAL A 13 -17.68 2.20 1.57
C VAL A 13 -19.07 1.55 1.65
N LEU A 14 -19.93 2.00 2.56
CA LEU A 14 -21.31 1.50 2.66
C LEU A 14 -22.12 1.83 1.40
N ALA A 15 -22.04 3.07 0.90
CA ALA A 15 -22.73 3.48 -0.32
C ALA A 15 -22.25 2.69 -1.55
N THR A 16 -20.95 2.34 -1.61
CA THR A 16 -20.39 1.46 -2.64
C THR A 16 -21.04 0.08 -2.58
N GLY A 17 -21.11 -0.54 -1.39
CA GLY A 17 -21.71 -1.86 -1.20
C GLY A 17 -23.21 -1.90 -1.48
N ASP A 18 -23.92 -0.82 -1.15
CA ASP A 18 -25.35 -0.66 -1.40
C ASP A 18 -25.68 -0.30 -2.87
N GLY A 19 -24.68 0.01 -3.70
CA GLY A 19 -24.88 0.48 -5.08
C GLY A 19 -25.55 1.85 -5.16
N LYS A 20 -25.34 2.71 -4.14
CA LYS A 20 -25.95 4.05 -4.05
C LYS A 20 -25.01 5.17 -4.51
N LEU A 21 -23.76 4.86 -4.84
CA LEU A 21 -22.84 5.85 -5.37
C LEU A 21 -23.28 6.33 -6.76
N PRO A 22 -23.08 7.62 -7.07
CA PRO A 22 -23.28 8.12 -8.42
C PRO A 22 -22.32 7.41 -9.36
N THR A 23 -22.85 6.93 -10.49
CA THR A 23 -22.03 6.32 -11.53
C THR A 23 -21.70 7.32 -12.64
N VAL A 24 -20.47 7.23 -13.12
CA VAL A 24 -19.98 7.99 -14.26
C VAL A 24 -19.89 7.09 -15.48
N ARG A 25 -20.05 7.71 -16.65
CA ARG A 25 -19.91 7.06 -17.95
C ARG A 25 -18.57 7.45 -18.54
N LEU A 26 -17.74 6.46 -18.85
CA LEU A 26 -16.56 6.68 -19.68
C LEU A 26 -16.98 6.80 -21.15
N GLU A 27 -16.25 7.60 -21.93
CA GLU A 27 -16.63 7.96 -23.31
C GLU A 27 -16.86 6.74 -24.22
N GLU A 28 -16.18 5.63 -23.92
CA GLU A 28 -16.22 4.39 -24.69
C GLU A 28 -17.39 3.45 -24.31
N GLU A 29 -18.09 3.74 -23.22
CA GLU A 29 -19.16 2.87 -22.69
C GLU A 29 -20.55 3.38 -23.06
N LYS A 30 -21.53 2.46 -23.14
CA LYS A 30 -22.94 2.81 -23.42
C LYS A 30 -23.70 3.23 -22.16
N GLU A 31 -23.33 2.68 -21.01
CA GLU A 31 -24.03 2.86 -19.74
C GLU A 31 -23.06 3.41 -18.67
N SER A 32 -23.59 4.10 -17.66
CA SER A 32 -22.81 4.61 -16.54
C SER A 32 -22.51 3.49 -15.53
N SER A 33 -21.30 2.95 -15.55
CA SER A 33 -20.91 1.78 -14.74
C SER A 33 -19.76 2.03 -13.76
N TRP A 34 -19.10 3.19 -13.83
CA TRP A 34 -17.90 3.51 -13.05
C TRP A 34 -18.22 4.34 -11.82
N ILE A 35 -17.42 4.21 -10.76
CA ILE A 35 -17.51 5.07 -9.57
C ILE A 35 -16.24 5.91 -9.44
N GLU A 36 -16.38 7.11 -8.88
CA GLU A 36 -15.22 7.96 -8.56
C GLU A 36 -14.65 7.58 -7.19
N ILE A 37 -13.32 7.40 -7.14
CA ILE A 37 -12.59 7.16 -5.90
C ILE A 37 -12.23 8.52 -5.30
N PRO A 38 -12.56 8.77 -4.01
CA PRO A 38 -12.18 9.98 -3.31
C PRO A 38 -10.67 10.27 -3.38
N GLU A 39 -10.31 11.53 -3.62
CA GLU A 39 -8.91 11.94 -3.80
C GLU A 39 -8.02 11.66 -2.59
N ASP A 40 -8.57 11.65 -1.38
CA ASP A 40 -7.85 11.35 -0.14
C ASP A 40 -7.46 9.88 0.00
N LEU A 41 -8.08 9.00 -0.80
CA LEU A 41 -7.72 7.58 -0.93
C LEU A 41 -6.72 7.33 -2.06
N LEU A 42 -6.48 8.34 -2.91
CA LEU A 42 -5.55 8.20 -4.02
C LEU A 42 -4.13 8.59 -3.60
N ILE A 43 -3.15 7.85 -4.13
CA ILE A 43 -1.74 8.23 -4.05
C ILE A 43 -1.42 8.94 -5.37
N PRO A 44 -0.80 10.14 -5.36
CA PRO A 44 -0.44 10.84 -6.58
C PRO A 44 0.41 9.98 -7.50
N VAL A 45 0.04 9.94 -8.78
CA VAL A 45 0.82 9.27 -9.81
C VAL A 45 2.04 10.15 -10.10
N GLY A 46 3.22 9.55 -10.00
CA GLY A 46 4.49 10.17 -10.35
C GLY A 46 5.35 9.19 -11.13
N GLU A 47 6.58 9.58 -11.45
CA GLU A 47 7.46 8.80 -12.31
C GLU A 47 7.81 7.42 -11.73
N ASN A 48 7.97 7.33 -10.40
CA ASN A 48 8.25 6.09 -9.71
C ASN A 48 7.12 5.73 -8.74
N HIS A 49 6.29 4.76 -9.13
CA HIS A 49 5.14 4.32 -8.33
C HIS A 49 5.56 3.71 -6.98
N ILE A 50 6.68 2.98 -6.91
CA ILE A 50 7.16 2.37 -5.66
C ILE A 50 7.59 3.44 -4.66
N GLN A 51 8.40 4.38 -5.13
CA GLN A 51 8.81 5.52 -4.32
C GLN A 51 7.60 6.29 -3.79
N ASN A 52 6.59 6.55 -4.62
CA ASN A 52 5.39 7.26 -4.18
C ASN A 52 4.59 6.49 -3.13
N ILE A 53 4.42 5.17 -3.30
CA ILE A 53 3.74 4.32 -2.31
C ILE A 53 4.51 4.32 -0.98
N VAL A 54 5.83 4.19 -1.04
CA VAL A 54 6.70 4.16 0.14
C VAL A 54 6.72 5.52 0.82
N ALA A 55 6.87 6.63 0.10
CA ALA A 55 6.82 7.98 0.68
C ALA A 55 5.46 8.32 1.29
N SER A 56 4.36 7.86 0.67
CA SER A 56 2.99 8.04 1.17
C SER A 56 2.72 7.23 2.45
N THR A 57 3.42 6.12 2.65
CA THR A 57 3.21 5.21 3.78
C THR A 57 4.23 5.48 4.90
N TYR A 58 5.51 5.54 4.55
CA TYR A 58 6.67 5.77 5.41
C TYR A 58 7.36 7.10 5.07
N PRO A 59 6.77 8.25 5.44
CA PRO A 59 7.40 9.55 5.22
C PRO A 59 8.71 9.62 6.01
N ASP A 60 9.78 10.03 5.34
CA ASP A 60 11.13 10.19 5.90
C ASP A 60 11.75 8.91 6.47
N ILE A 61 11.50 7.75 5.85
CA ILE A 61 12.00 6.43 6.30
C ILE A 61 13.50 6.43 6.61
N ARG A 62 14.32 7.14 5.81
CA ARG A 62 15.78 7.34 6.03
C ARG A 62 16.13 7.85 7.43
N THR A 63 15.25 8.63 8.04
CA THR A 63 15.48 9.26 9.35
C THR A 63 14.75 8.53 10.49
N LYS A 64 13.59 7.91 10.20
CA LYS A 64 12.71 7.30 11.20
C LYS A 64 12.80 5.77 11.27
N TYR A 65 13.71 5.15 10.54
CA TYR A 65 13.88 3.69 10.49
C TYR A 65 14.18 3.05 11.86
N MET A 66 14.63 3.81 12.86
CA MET A 66 14.86 3.33 14.23
C MET A 66 13.66 3.57 15.17
N GLU A 67 12.61 4.26 14.71
CA GLU A 67 11.42 4.54 15.52
C GLU A 67 10.43 3.37 15.44
N HIS A 68 10.44 2.50 16.44
CA HIS A 68 9.59 1.30 16.46
C HIS A 68 8.09 1.60 16.28
N GLU A 69 7.55 2.61 16.96
CA GLU A 69 6.14 2.98 16.85
C GLU A 69 5.79 3.56 15.47
N PHE A 70 6.75 4.24 14.82
CA PHE A 70 6.57 4.70 13.45
C PHE A 70 6.43 3.52 12.49
N LEU A 71 7.32 2.52 12.58
CA LEU A 71 7.30 1.36 11.70
C LEU A 71 6.08 0.47 11.94
N ARG A 72 5.72 0.23 13.21
CA ARG A 72 4.66 -0.70 13.61
C ARG A 72 3.26 -0.29 13.15
N GLN A 73 2.99 1.01 13.02
CA GLN A 73 1.67 1.52 12.68
C GLN A 73 1.38 1.54 11.16
N ARG A 74 2.27 0.98 10.34
CA ARG A 74 2.26 1.13 8.88
C ARG A 74 2.55 -0.19 8.20
N ALA A 75 1.86 -0.45 7.10
CA ALA A 75 2.09 -1.61 6.26
C ALA A 75 1.77 -1.27 4.80
N ILE A 76 2.53 -1.87 3.88
CA ILE A 76 2.19 -1.93 2.46
C ILE A 76 1.79 -3.38 2.19
N LEU A 77 0.54 -3.59 1.79
CA LEU A 77 0.01 -4.91 1.49
C LEU A 77 -0.15 -5.05 -0.02
N THR A 78 0.35 -6.13 -0.59
CA THR A 78 0.16 -6.45 -2.00
C THR A 78 -0.37 -7.88 -2.13
N PRO A 79 -1.15 -8.17 -3.18
CA PRO A 79 -1.68 -9.52 -3.39
C PRO A 79 -0.63 -10.51 -3.94
N LYS A 80 0.50 -10.01 -4.47
CA LYS A 80 1.52 -10.84 -5.12
C LYS A 80 2.89 -10.65 -4.47
N ASN A 81 3.59 -11.76 -4.24
CA ASN A 81 4.90 -11.79 -3.59
C ASN A 81 6.00 -11.10 -4.40
N ASP A 82 5.95 -11.18 -5.75
CA ASP A 82 6.91 -10.49 -6.62
C ASP A 82 6.92 -8.96 -6.36
N ILE A 83 5.74 -8.36 -6.21
CA ILE A 83 5.61 -6.94 -5.88
C ILE A 83 6.05 -6.67 -4.43
N VAL A 84 5.80 -7.60 -3.49
CA VAL A 84 6.33 -7.48 -2.11
C VAL A 84 7.85 -7.40 -2.14
N ASP A 85 8.51 -8.28 -2.91
CA ASP A 85 9.97 -8.33 -2.99
C ASP A 85 10.54 -7.03 -3.57
N GLU A 86 9.89 -6.45 -4.58
CA GLU A 86 10.29 -5.17 -5.17
C GLU A 86 10.17 -4.01 -4.17
N VAL A 87 9.03 -3.92 -3.47
CA VAL A 87 8.79 -2.88 -2.45
C VAL A 87 9.76 -3.04 -1.27
N ASN A 88 9.94 -4.26 -0.76
CA ASN A 88 10.86 -4.53 0.35
C ASN A 88 12.30 -4.20 -0.03
N SER A 89 12.73 -4.55 -1.24
CA SER A 89 14.06 -4.21 -1.75
C SER A 89 14.29 -2.71 -1.81
N TYR A 90 13.27 -1.96 -2.26
CA TYR A 90 13.31 -0.49 -2.27
C TYR A 90 13.38 0.08 -0.84
N VAL A 91 12.51 -0.35 0.08
CA VAL A 91 12.53 0.13 1.48
C VAL A 91 13.88 -0.16 2.14
N LEU A 92 14.45 -1.36 1.95
CA LEU A 92 15.78 -1.71 2.46
C LEU A 92 16.89 -0.85 1.84
N SER A 93 16.74 -0.39 0.59
CA SER A 93 17.71 0.52 -0.05
C SER A 93 17.68 1.94 0.53
N GLU A 94 16.55 2.33 1.14
CA GLU A 94 16.40 3.63 1.80
C GLU A 94 16.92 3.64 3.24
N ILE A 95 17.18 2.48 3.84
CA ILE A 95 17.71 2.39 5.21
C ILE A 95 19.24 2.52 5.16
N PRO A 96 19.84 3.45 5.93
CA PRO A 96 21.29 3.57 5.98
C PRO A 96 21.92 2.38 6.72
N GLY A 97 22.98 1.83 6.15
CA GLY A 97 23.73 0.71 6.74
C GLY A 97 24.10 -0.35 5.71
N GLU A 98 24.74 -1.42 6.19
CA GLU A 98 25.07 -2.57 5.35
C GLU A 98 23.90 -3.55 5.30
N LYS A 99 23.62 -4.10 4.11
CA LYS A 99 22.63 -5.15 3.94
C LYS A 99 23.21 -6.47 4.44
N ILE A 100 22.53 -7.11 5.38
CA ILE A 100 22.93 -8.40 5.93
C ILE A 100 21.93 -9.47 5.47
N THR A 101 22.43 -10.55 4.90
CA THR A 101 21.64 -11.72 4.54
C THR A 101 21.72 -12.76 5.65
N TYR A 102 20.57 -13.14 6.19
CA TYR A 102 20.45 -14.23 7.16
C TYR A 102 19.96 -15.48 6.45
N LEU A 103 20.72 -16.57 6.55
CA LEU A 103 20.33 -17.87 5.99
C LEU A 103 19.33 -18.56 6.91
N SER A 104 18.29 -19.19 6.35
CA SER A 104 17.37 -20.02 7.12
C SER A 104 18.10 -21.26 7.67
N SER A 105 17.64 -21.75 8.82
CA SER A 105 18.10 -23.00 9.42
C SER A 105 16.99 -24.04 9.32
N ASP A 106 16.81 -24.57 8.11
CA ASP A 106 15.77 -25.57 7.84
C ASP A 106 16.35 -26.98 7.97
N SER A 107 15.71 -27.83 8.77
CA SER A 107 16.05 -29.23 8.92
C SER A 107 14.88 -30.09 8.47
N ILE A 108 15.12 -31.01 7.55
CA ILE A 108 14.10 -31.96 7.08
C ILE A 108 14.05 -33.13 8.07
N CYS A 109 12.94 -33.26 8.80
CA CYS A 109 12.67 -34.47 9.57
C CYS A 109 12.41 -35.65 8.61
N LYS A 110 13.06 -36.79 8.85
CA LYS A 110 12.68 -38.04 8.18
C LYS A 110 11.28 -38.42 8.65
N ALA A 111 10.35 -38.55 7.72
CA ALA A 111 9.05 -39.14 8.00
C ALA A 111 9.26 -40.58 8.53
N SER A 112 8.55 -40.93 9.60
CA SER A 112 8.49 -42.29 10.15
C SER A 112 7.46 -43.13 9.40
#